data_AF-A0A3C0RZ79-F1
#
_entry.id   AF-A0A3C0RZ79-F1
#
_cell.length_a   1.000
_cell.length_b   1.000
_cell.length_c   1.000
_cell.angle_alpha   90.00
_cell.angle_beta   90.00
_cell.angle_gamma   90.00
#
_symmetry.space_group_name_H-M   'P 1'
#
loop_
_entity.id
_entity.type
_entity.pdbx_description
1 polymer ?
#
loop_
_entity_poly.entity_id
_entity_poly.type
_entity_poly.pdbx_seq_one_letter_code
_entity_poly.pdbx_strand_id
1 'polypeptide(L)'
;MKKNRISILVTLFLIHATCGVFAQAYRSGPTDKDFAGYLFAYFKGNAVVDEAVCFAISTDGYTYRALNDNQPILDSKIISKTGGVRDPHILRGEDGKTFYMVLTDMTSSKGWDSNRGLILLKSEDLVHWSHQAIDIQQRFKGQEALKRV
;
A
#
# COMPACT_ATOMS: atom_id res chain seq x y z
N MET A 1 35.93 -29.66 39.47
CA MET A 1 34.69 -29.24 38.76
C MET A 1 34.69 -27.80 38.20
N LYS A 2 35.74 -26.97 38.34
CA LYS A 2 35.75 -25.58 37.82
C LYS A 2 36.20 -25.41 36.35
N LYS A 3 36.96 -26.37 35.78
CA LYS A 3 37.54 -26.26 34.42
C LYS A 3 36.51 -26.29 33.28
N ASN A 4 35.36 -26.98 33.45
CA ASN A 4 34.36 -27.10 32.38
C ASN A 4 33.50 -25.85 32.18
N ARG A 5 33.36 -24.98 33.19
CA ARG A 5 32.57 -23.75 33.09
C ARG A 5 33.27 -22.69 32.24
N ILE A 6 34.60 -22.59 32.33
CA ILE A 6 35.40 -21.65 31.53
C ILE A 6 35.38 -22.04 30.05
N SER A 7 35.49 -23.33 29.74
CA SER A 7 35.44 -23.82 28.35
C SER A 7 34.09 -23.52 27.68
N ILE A 8 32.97 -23.72 28.39
CA ILE A 8 31.62 -23.43 27.88
C ILE A 8 31.42 -21.92 27.64
N LEU A 9 31.93 -21.07 28.53
CA LEU A 9 31.88 -19.61 28.38
C LEU A 9 32.72 -19.10 27.20
N VAL A 10 33.90 -19.69 26.97
CA VAL A 10 34.75 -19.35 25.82
C VAL A 10 34.08 -19.78 24.50
N THR A 11 33.46 -20.96 24.45
CA THR A 11 32.75 -21.42 23.25
C THR A 11 31.53 -20.55 22.92
N LEU A 12 30.75 -20.12 23.91
CA LEU A 12 29.63 -19.19 23.68
C LEU A 12 30.09 -17.80 23.19
N PHE A 13 31.27 -17.34 23.62
CA PHE A 13 31.85 -16.08 23.17
C PHE A 13 32.34 -16.16 21.71
N LEU A 14 32.90 -17.29 21.28
CA LEU A 14 33.30 -17.51 19.89
C LEU A 14 32.12 -17.64 18.91
N ILE A 15 30.97 -18.16 19.36
CA ILE A 15 29.75 -18.23 18.53
C ILE A 15 29.13 -16.83 18.34
N HIS A 16 29.24 -15.93 19.32
CA HIS A 16 28.79 -14.54 19.16
C HIS A 16 29.70 -13.69 18.26
N ALA A 17 31.01 -14.01 18.20
CA ALA A 17 31.96 -13.25 17.37
C ALA A 17 31.85 -13.57 15.86
N THR A 18 31.24 -14.68 15.48
CA THR A 18 31.15 -15.13 14.07
C THR A 18 29.81 -14.87 13.41
N CYS A 19 28.77 -14.51 14.19
CA CYS A 19 27.48 -14.12 13.66
C CYS A 19 27.39 -12.59 13.52
N GLY A 20 28.24 -12.02 12.67
CA GLY A 20 28.05 -10.66 12.19
C GLY A 20 26.78 -10.64 11.35
N VAL A 21 25.64 -10.27 11.96
CA VAL A 21 24.40 -10.00 11.24
C VAL A 21 24.67 -8.74 10.41
N PHE A 22 25.23 -8.91 9.21
CA PHE A 22 25.26 -7.86 8.22
C PHE A 22 23.83 -7.72 7.70
N ALA A 23 23.03 -6.90 8.39
CA ALA A 23 21.86 -6.31 7.76
C ALA A 23 22.35 -5.66 6.47
N GLN A 24 21.73 -6.04 5.34
CA GLN A 24 22.07 -5.50 4.04
C GLN A 24 21.86 -3.98 4.11
N ALA A 25 22.94 -3.21 4.15
CA ALA A 25 22.84 -1.76 4.17
C ALA A 25 22.04 -1.32 2.95
N TYR A 26 21.08 -0.41 3.13
CA TYR A 26 20.33 0.20 2.04
C TYR A 26 21.32 0.74 1.00
N ARG A 27 21.42 0.05 -0.15
CA ARG A 27 22.52 0.29 -1.10
C ARG A 27 22.27 1.48 -2.03
N SER A 28 21.00 1.83 -2.25
CA SER A 28 20.64 2.85 -3.25
C SER A 28 19.18 3.28 -3.12
N GLY A 29 18.93 4.55 -3.41
CA GLY A 29 17.60 5.16 -3.51
C GLY A 29 17.45 6.38 -2.59
N PRO A 30 16.26 7.01 -2.54
CA PRO A 30 16.03 8.22 -1.77
C PRO A 30 16.15 7.96 -0.26
N THR A 31 16.85 8.85 0.42
CA THR A 31 16.92 8.95 1.86
C THR A 31 15.87 9.94 2.38
N ASP A 32 15.60 9.96 3.69
CA ASP A 32 14.57 10.83 4.28
C ASP A 32 14.69 12.31 3.88
N LYS A 33 15.92 12.81 3.73
CA LYS A 33 16.21 14.18 3.28
C LYS A 33 15.86 14.47 1.81
N ASP A 34 15.69 13.43 0.99
CA ASP A 34 15.38 13.56 -0.43
C ASP A 34 13.86 13.67 -0.66
N PHE A 35 13.03 13.38 0.35
CA PHE A 35 11.59 13.53 0.28
C PHE A 35 11.14 14.94 0.69
N ALA A 36 10.22 15.51 -0.09
CA ALA A 36 9.68 16.85 0.16
C ALA A 36 8.50 16.87 1.15
N GLY A 37 7.94 15.71 1.50
CA GLY A 37 6.78 15.60 2.39
C GLY A 37 6.05 14.26 2.26
N TYR A 38 4.83 14.23 2.79
CA TYR A 38 3.93 13.08 2.85
C TYR A 38 2.80 13.23 1.84
N LEU A 39 2.45 12.13 1.18
CA LEU A 39 1.25 12.00 0.36
C LEU A 39 0.21 11.18 1.15
N PHE A 40 -1.01 11.67 1.23
CA PHE A 40 -2.14 10.94 1.76
C PHE A 40 -3.14 10.63 0.64
N ALA A 41 -3.37 9.34 0.40
CA ALA A 41 -4.43 8.86 -0.47
C ALA A 41 -5.65 8.52 0.38
N TYR A 42 -6.83 9.00 -0.01
CA TYR A 42 -8.07 8.82 0.76
C TYR A 42 -9.29 8.78 -0.14
N PHE A 43 -10.43 8.38 0.43
CA PHE A 43 -11.77 8.60 -0.12
C PHE A 43 -12.58 9.40 0.92
N LYS A 44 -13.64 10.10 0.49
CA LYS A 44 -14.29 11.11 1.32
C LYS A 44 -15.42 10.58 2.19
N GLY A 45 -16.13 9.54 1.75
CA GLY A 45 -17.33 9.08 2.46
C GLY A 45 -18.09 8.00 1.71
N ASN A 46 -19.37 7.85 2.05
CA ASN A 46 -20.23 6.77 1.56
C ASN A 46 -21.15 7.20 0.39
N ALA A 47 -21.17 8.49 0.03
CA ALA A 47 -21.83 8.87 -1.22
C ALA A 47 -21.04 8.29 -2.40
N VAL A 48 -21.72 7.80 -3.44
CA VAL A 48 -21.05 7.19 -4.61
C VAL A 48 -20.02 8.13 -5.24
N VAL A 49 -20.28 9.44 -5.24
CA VAL A 49 -19.36 10.48 -5.75
C VAL A 49 -18.12 10.69 -4.85
N ASP A 50 -18.18 10.23 -3.60
CA ASP A 50 -17.14 10.36 -2.58
C ASP A 50 -16.36 9.05 -2.38
N GLU A 51 -16.83 7.94 -2.93
CA GLU A 51 -16.15 6.64 -3.03
C GLU A 51 -15.18 6.66 -4.23
N ALA A 52 -14.24 7.61 -4.18
CA ALA A 52 -13.26 7.87 -5.21
C ALA A 52 -11.96 8.37 -4.59
N VAL A 53 -10.83 8.05 -5.23
CA VAL A 53 -9.50 8.38 -4.70
C VAL A 53 -9.23 9.87 -4.86
N CYS A 54 -8.90 10.52 -3.75
CA CYS A 54 -8.40 11.88 -3.66
C CYS A 54 -6.99 11.88 -3.06
N PHE A 55 -6.23 12.95 -3.29
CA PHE A 55 -4.91 13.14 -2.71
C PHE A 55 -4.83 14.39 -1.84
N ALA A 56 -3.99 14.33 -0.81
CA ALA A 56 -3.56 15.47 -0.02
C ALA A 56 -2.06 15.36 0.26
N ILE A 57 -1.42 16.48 0.53
CA ILE A 57 0.01 16.53 0.88
C ILE A 57 0.24 17.26 2.19
N SER A 58 1.31 16.87 2.88
CA SER A 58 1.73 17.46 4.14
C SER A 58 3.25 17.55 4.21
N THR A 59 3.78 18.61 4.83
CA THR A 59 5.22 18.75 5.11
C THR A 59 5.59 18.30 6.52
N ASP A 60 4.60 18.16 7.41
CA ASP A 60 4.80 17.83 8.83
C ASP A 60 4.17 16.49 9.24
N GLY A 61 3.36 15.89 8.37
CA GLY A 61 2.61 14.66 8.63
C GLY A 61 1.35 14.85 9.48
N TYR A 62 1.05 16.07 9.92
CA TYR A 62 -0.11 16.40 10.78
C TYR A 62 -1.15 17.24 10.04
N THR A 63 -0.70 18.21 9.25
CA THR A 63 -1.57 19.14 8.52
C THR A 63 -1.55 18.79 7.04
N TYR A 64 -2.69 18.37 6.52
CA TYR A 64 -2.83 17.97 5.12
C TYR A 64 -3.60 19.00 4.33
N ARG A 65 -3.06 19.37 3.17
CA ARG A 65 -3.73 20.17 2.15
C ARG A 65 -4.23 19.26 1.05
N ALA A 66 -5.54 19.24 0.83
CA ALA A 66 -6.14 18.53 -0.29
C ALA A 66 -5.57 19.06 -1.62
N LEU A 67 -5.29 18.15 -2.53
CA LEU A 67 -4.92 18.44 -3.92
C LEU A 67 -6.16 18.44 -4.79
N ASN A 68 -6.02 18.96 -6.02
CA ASN A 68 -7.06 18.93 -7.05
C ASN A 68 -8.42 19.48 -6.57
N ASP A 69 -8.41 20.56 -5.78
CA ASP A 69 -9.61 21.14 -5.17
C ASP A 69 -10.50 20.12 -4.43
N ASN A 70 -9.86 19.12 -3.80
CA ASN A 70 -10.51 18.00 -3.11
C ASN A 70 -11.42 17.15 -4.03
N GLN A 71 -11.16 17.19 -5.34
CA GLN A 71 -11.80 16.36 -6.35
C GLN A 71 -11.01 15.06 -6.60
N PRO A 72 -11.70 13.98 -7.00
CA PRO A 72 -11.04 12.72 -7.31
C PRO A 72 -9.96 12.84 -8.38
N ILE A 73 -8.89 12.07 -8.23
CA ILE A 73 -7.78 12.00 -9.20
C ILE A 73 -8.07 11.02 -10.35
N LEU A 74 -9.07 10.17 -10.19
CA LEU A 74 -9.49 9.14 -11.15
C LEU A 74 -11.02 9.03 -11.14
N ASP A 75 -11.61 8.70 -12.29
CA ASP A 75 -13.03 8.33 -12.35
C ASP A 75 -13.20 6.86 -11.93
N SER A 76 -13.77 6.63 -10.74
CA SER A 76 -14.06 5.29 -10.21
C SER A 76 -14.89 4.44 -11.17
N LYS A 77 -15.78 5.05 -11.98
CA LYS A 77 -16.64 4.32 -12.92
C LYS A 77 -15.88 3.72 -14.09
N ILE A 78 -14.71 4.28 -14.42
CA ILE A 78 -13.84 3.76 -15.48
C ILE A 78 -13.04 2.56 -14.97
N ILE A 79 -12.55 2.64 -13.73
CA ILE A 79 -11.58 1.67 -13.20
C ILE A 79 -12.23 0.51 -12.43
N SER A 80 -13.46 0.66 -11.94
CA SER A 80 -14.11 -0.30 -11.05
C SER A 80 -15.42 -0.87 -11.61
N LYS A 81 -15.78 -2.08 -11.20
CA LYS A 81 -17.04 -2.73 -11.62
C LYS A 81 -18.23 -2.25 -10.80
N THR A 82 -17.99 -1.90 -9.54
CA THR A 82 -19.06 -1.39 -8.66
C THR A 82 -19.42 0.06 -8.97
N GLY A 83 -18.50 0.82 -9.56
CA GLY A 83 -18.63 2.25 -9.85
C GLY A 83 -18.04 3.15 -8.76
N GLY A 84 -17.57 2.56 -7.66
CA GLY A 84 -16.86 3.22 -6.57
C GLY A 84 -15.59 2.45 -6.19
N VAL A 85 -14.70 3.11 -5.46
CA VAL A 85 -13.47 2.52 -4.91
C VAL A 85 -13.20 3.06 -3.51
N ARG A 86 -12.59 2.23 -2.66
CA ARG A 86 -12.30 2.56 -1.26
C ARG A 86 -10.90 2.11 -0.85
N ASP A 87 -10.50 2.56 0.33
CA ASP A 87 -9.32 2.08 1.07
C ASP A 87 -8.00 2.09 0.28
N PRO A 88 -7.58 3.25 -0.27
CA PRO A 88 -6.38 3.31 -1.09
C PRO A 88 -5.12 2.97 -0.29
N HIS A 89 -4.38 1.97 -0.76
CA HIS A 89 -3.04 1.64 -0.25
C HIS A 89 -2.00 1.85 -1.35
N ILE A 90 -1.07 2.79 -1.15
CA ILE A 90 -0.06 3.18 -2.15
C ILE A 90 1.36 2.86 -1.66
N LEU A 91 2.21 2.40 -2.58
CA LEU A 91 3.62 2.13 -2.34
C LEU A 91 4.47 2.57 -3.53
N ARG A 92 5.71 2.97 -3.26
CA ARG A 92 6.73 3.20 -4.29
C ARG A 92 7.49 1.91 -4.52
N GLY A 93 7.72 1.56 -5.77
CA GLY A 93 8.54 0.43 -6.17
C GLY A 93 10.01 0.64 -5.81
N GLU A 94 10.74 -0.47 -5.74
CA GLU A 94 12.18 -0.49 -5.42
C GLU A 94 13.01 0.30 -6.44
N ASP A 95 12.52 0.45 -7.67
CA ASP A 95 13.15 1.27 -8.71
C ASP A 95 13.16 2.78 -8.40
N GLY A 96 12.41 3.20 -7.37
CA GLY A 96 12.24 4.60 -6.98
C GLY A 96 11.42 5.45 -7.96
N LYS A 97 10.88 4.85 -9.03
CA LYS A 97 10.21 5.53 -10.15
C LYS A 97 8.76 5.14 -10.28
N THR A 98 8.44 3.88 -9.99
CA THR A 98 7.09 3.36 -10.14
C THR A 98 6.31 3.49 -8.84
N PHE A 99 5.03 3.80 -8.93
CA PHE A 99 4.07 3.76 -7.84
C PHE A 99 3.00 2.72 -8.15
N TYR A 100 2.67 1.93 -7.13
CA TYR A 100 1.59 0.96 -7.17
C TYR A 100 0.53 1.35 -6.14
N MET A 101 -0.74 1.22 -6.51
CA MET A 101 -1.84 1.42 -5.57
C MET A 101 -2.84 0.28 -5.69
N VAL A 102 -3.34 -0.17 -4.55
CA VAL A 102 -4.43 -1.16 -4.47
C VAL A 102 -5.63 -0.49 -3.83
N LEU A 103 -6.80 -0.69 -4.45
CA LEU A 103 -8.10 -0.22 -3.95
C LEU A 103 -9.07 -1.38 -3.78
N THR A 104 -10.02 -1.24 -2.88
CA THR A 104 -11.20 -2.11 -2.82
C THR A 104 -12.21 -1.67 -3.89
N ASP A 105 -12.64 -2.57 -4.77
CA ASP A 105 -13.76 -2.34 -5.69
C ASP A 105 -15.07 -2.50 -4.92
N MET A 106 -15.66 -1.38 -4.50
CA MET A 106 -16.80 -1.36 -3.59
C MET A 106 -17.63 -0.09 -3.74
N THR A 107 -18.95 -0.21 -3.61
CA THR A 107 -19.85 0.93 -3.49
C THR A 107 -20.85 0.68 -2.37
N SER A 108 -20.85 1.50 -1.33
CA SER A 108 -21.68 1.28 -0.14
C SER A 108 -23.20 1.31 -0.44
N SER A 109 -23.63 2.05 -1.47
CA SER A 109 -25.03 2.05 -1.93
C SER A 109 -25.51 0.69 -2.47
N LYS A 110 -24.58 -0.22 -2.83
CA LYS A 110 -24.85 -1.61 -3.22
C LYS A 110 -24.78 -2.59 -2.05
N GLY A 111 -24.57 -2.09 -0.83
CA GLY A 111 -24.38 -2.89 0.38
C GLY A 111 -22.91 -3.06 0.76
N TRP A 112 -22.68 -3.43 2.02
CA TRP A 112 -21.34 -3.63 2.59
C TRP A 112 -20.66 -4.93 2.17
N ASP A 113 -21.33 -5.78 1.40
CA ASP A 113 -20.84 -7.02 0.80
C ASP A 113 -20.62 -6.87 -0.72
N SER A 114 -20.57 -5.63 -1.22
CA SER A 114 -20.22 -5.30 -2.60
C SER A 114 -18.71 -5.33 -2.89
N ASN A 115 -17.88 -5.65 -1.89
CA ASN A 115 -16.42 -5.70 -1.98
C ASN A 115 -15.90 -7.07 -2.40
N ARG A 116 -16.07 -7.47 -3.66
CA ARG A 116 -15.54 -8.76 -4.17
C ARG A 116 -14.30 -8.62 -5.06
N GLY A 117 -13.85 -7.39 -5.27
CA GLY A 117 -12.76 -7.10 -6.18
C GLY A 117 -11.72 -6.15 -5.62
N LEU A 118 -10.56 -6.18 -6.27
CA LEU A 118 -9.45 -5.27 -6.06
C LEU A 118 -9.16 -4.53 -7.36
N ILE A 119 -8.82 -3.25 -7.25
CA ILE A 119 -8.30 -2.48 -8.37
C ILE A 119 -6.80 -2.31 -8.15
N LEU A 120 -6.00 -2.81 -9.10
CA LEU A 120 -4.56 -2.63 -9.12
C LEU A 120 -4.23 -1.46 -10.04
N LEU A 121 -3.46 -0.51 -9.54
CA LEU A 121 -3.07 0.71 -10.23
C LEU A 121 -1.54 0.79 -10.31
N LYS A 122 -1.02 1.30 -11.43
CA LYS A 122 0.41 1.57 -11.63
C LYS A 122 0.61 2.93 -12.32
N SER A 123 1.53 3.74 -11.79
CA SER A 123 1.89 5.06 -12.30
C SER A 123 3.40 5.31 -12.17
N GLU A 124 3.95 6.23 -12.96
CA GLU A 124 5.34 6.71 -12.81
C GLU A 124 5.38 8.15 -12.26
N ASP A 125 4.24 8.85 -12.20
CA ASP A 125 4.17 10.28 -11.88
C ASP A 125 3.07 10.66 -10.89
N LEU A 126 2.33 9.66 -10.36
CA LEU A 126 1.17 9.81 -9.48
C LEU A 126 -0.05 10.51 -10.12
N VAL A 127 0.01 10.88 -11.39
CA VAL A 127 -1.06 11.58 -12.11
C VAL A 127 -1.72 10.66 -13.12
N HIS A 128 -0.92 9.97 -13.94
CA HIS A 128 -1.41 9.06 -14.96
C HIS A 128 -1.33 7.62 -14.45
N TRP A 129 -2.46 6.92 -14.46
CA TRP A 129 -2.57 5.58 -13.90
C TRP A 129 -3.06 4.58 -14.94
N SER A 130 -2.30 3.50 -15.08
CA SER A 130 -2.83 2.26 -15.66
C SER A 130 -3.57 1.47 -14.58
N HIS A 131 -4.61 0.73 -14.96
CA HIS A 131 -5.46 0.01 -14.01
C HIS A 131 -5.78 -1.42 -14.49
N GLN A 132 -6.00 -2.31 -13.52
CA GLN A 132 -6.53 -3.65 -13.74
C GLN A 132 -7.49 -3.99 -12.60
N ALA A 133 -8.76 -4.24 -12.95
CA ALA A 133 -9.74 -4.76 -12.01
C ALA A 133 -9.62 -6.30 -11.89
N ILE A 134 -9.62 -6.81 -10.66
CA ILE A 134 -9.68 -8.24 -10.36
C ILE A 134 -10.95 -8.48 -9.56
N ASP A 135 -11.87 -9.26 -10.13
CA ASP A 135 -13.04 -9.76 -9.43
C ASP A 135 -12.76 -11.19 -8.99
N ILE A 136 -12.72 -11.43 -7.69
CA ILE A 136 -12.23 -12.70 -7.15
C ILE A 136 -13.24 -13.84 -7.42
N GLN A 137 -14.54 -13.54 -7.41
CA GLN A 137 -15.58 -14.53 -7.73
C GLN A 137 -15.44 -15.01 -9.18
N GLN A 138 -15.06 -14.11 -10.09
CA GLN A 138 -14.91 -14.42 -11.52
C GLN A 138 -13.53 -14.99 -11.85
N ARG A 139 -12.47 -14.59 -11.14
CA ARG A 139 -11.09 -14.90 -11.50
C ARG A 139 -10.62 -16.27 -10.99
N PHE A 140 -11.15 -16.73 -9.87
CA PHE A 140 -10.66 -17.93 -9.15
C PHE A 140 -11.78 -18.94 -8.91
N LYS A 141 -11.57 -20.18 -9.36
CA LYS A 141 -12.51 -21.29 -9.17
C LYS A 141 -12.72 -21.59 -7.68
N GLY A 142 -13.96 -21.85 -7.28
CA GLY A 142 -14.32 -22.16 -5.89
C GLY A 142 -14.57 -20.92 -5.02
N GLN A 143 -14.55 -19.72 -5.60
CA GLN A 143 -14.84 -18.45 -4.91
C GLN A 143 -16.21 -17.86 -5.31
N GLU A 144 -17.06 -18.63 -5.97
CA GLU A 144 -18.35 -18.16 -6.50
C GLU A 144 -19.29 -17.65 -5.40
N ALA A 145 -19.15 -18.17 -4.16
CA ALA A 145 -19.92 -17.77 -2.99
C ALA A 145 -19.19 -16.76 -2.06
N LEU A 146 -18.04 -16.22 -2.48
CA LEU A 146 -17.29 -15.22 -1.70
C LEU A 146 -18.15 -13.99 -1.42
N LYS A 147 -18.20 -13.59 -0.15
CA LYS A 147 -19.02 -12.45 0.29
C LYS A 147 -18.27 -11.12 0.32
N ARG A 148 -16.96 -11.17 0.57
CA ARG A 148 -16.11 -9.99 0.79
C ARG A 148 -14.63 -10.33 0.67
N VAL A 149 -13.84 -9.36 0.26
CA VAL A 149 -12.36 -9.35 0.30
C VAL A 149 -11.84 -8.19 1.13
#